data_AF-A0A3D4U5W4-F1
#
_entry.id   AF-A0A3D4U5W4-F1
#
_cell.length_a   1.000
_cell.length_b   1.000
_cell.length_c   1.000
_cell.angle_alpha   90.00
_cell.angle_beta   90.00
_cell.angle_gamma   90.00
#
_symmetry.space_group_name_H-M   'P 1'
#
loop_
_entity.id
_entity.type
_entity.pdbx_description
1 polymer ?
#
loop_
_entity_poly.entity_id
_entity_poly.type
_entity_poly.pdbx_seq_one_letter_code
_entity_poly.pdbx_strand_id
1 'polypeptide(L)'
;LAFPKIREALSNKAPDDRTSAAITMRKTSKTYQYDNTEIMKLTIDYPEITSANSPEAAEHINEEIALQVDAFAKNADELYQEAIEIYDDFQKEGYPFHPWEAYLQFQVTYNAHGLLSWYIDRYLYSRRSPWQYTAQFCNLGISSRARCAHWTLFTNLASIIKVLSWKQS
;
A
#
# COMPACT_ATOMS: atom_id res chain seq x y z
N LEU A 1 36.23 12.30 -2.20
CA LEU A 1 35.25 13.41 -2.22
C LEU A 1 33.91 12.83 -1.77
N ALA A 2 33.79 12.50 -0.48
CA ALA A 2 33.33 13.35 0.62
C ALA A 2 31.80 13.31 0.81
N PHE A 3 31.28 12.23 1.40
CA PHE A 3 30.07 12.26 2.23
C PHE A 3 30.12 11.38 3.51
N PRO A 4 31.25 11.23 4.24
CA PRO A 4 31.21 10.64 5.58
C PRO A 4 30.47 11.55 6.59
N LYS A 5 30.44 12.88 6.36
CA LYS A 5 29.77 13.85 7.24
C LYS A 5 28.25 13.69 7.32
N ILE A 6 27.59 13.13 6.30
CA ILE A 6 26.12 12.90 6.35
C ILE A 6 25.80 11.73 7.28
N ARG A 7 26.59 10.66 7.25
CA ARG A 7 26.41 9.52 8.18
C ARG A 7 26.68 9.91 9.63
N GLU A 8 27.67 10.77 9.87
CA GLU A 8 28.00 11.27 11.21
C GLU A 8 26.93 12.26 11.73
N ALA A 9 26.35 13.09 10.87
CA ALA A 9 25.24 13.97 11.23
C ALA A 9 23.94 13.20 11.57
N LEU A 10 23.72 12.03 10.97
CA LEU A 10 22.58 11.14 11.28
C LEU A 10 22.84 10.21 12.48
N SER A 11 24.11 9.99 12.86
CA SER A 11 24.53 9.12 13.97
C SER A 11 24.58 9.85 15.32
N ASN A 12 24.53 11.18 15.33
CA ASN A 12 24.38 11.96 16.55
C ASN A 12 22.93 11.82 17.00
N LYS A 13 22.71 10.84 17.90
CA LYS A 13 21.47 10.59 18.64
C LYS A 13 20.68 11.89 18.81
N ALA A 14 19.69 12.08 17.96
CA ALA A 14 18.78 13.22 18.04
C ALA A 14 18.22 13.23 19.47
N PRO A 15 18.03 14.41 20.08
CA PRO A 15 17.33 14.49 21.35
C PRO A 15 16.01 13.72 21.17
N ASP A 16 15.73 12.80 22.10
CA ASP A 16 14.44 12.11 22.27
C ASP A 16 13.36 12.82 21.47
N ASP A 17 13.10 12.36 20.24
CA ASP A 17 12.19 13.05 19.34
C ASP A 17 10.79 12.71 19.80
N ARG A 18 10.37 13.44 20.83
CA ARG A 18 9.07 13.32 21.46
C ARG A 18 7.93 13.52 20.48
N THR A 19 8.20 14.06 19.29
CA THR A 19 7.20 14.37 18.26
C THR A 19 7.01 13.26 17.23
N SER A 20 7.82 12.20 17.26
CA SER A 20 7.61 10.99 16.46
C SER A 20 6.34 10.25 16.88
N ALA A 21 5.62 9.67 15.92
CA ALA A 21 4.49 8.80 16.21
C ALA A 21 4.97 7.39 16.56
N ALA A 22 4.22 6.68 17.40
CA ALA A 22 4.40 5.25 17.57
C ALA A 22 3.62 4.51 16.46
N ILE A 23 4.32 3.61 15.76
CA ILE A 23 3.80 2.90 14.59
C ILE A 23 3.78 1.41 14.89
N THR A 24 2.62 0.79 14.68
CA THR A 24 2.47 -0.67 14.75
C THR A 24 2.02 -1.18 13.40
N MET A 25 2.83 -2.00 12.73
CA MET A 25 2.42 -2.63 11.48
C MET A 25 1.39 -3.73 11.77
N ARG A 26 0.27 -3.69 11.04
CA ARG A 26 -0.78 -4.70 11.03
C ARG A 26 -0.75 -5.47 9.72
N LYS A 27 -1.12 -6.74 9.80
CA LYS A 27 -1.19 -7.65 8.67
C LYS A 27 -2.52 -8.39 8.69
N THR A 28 -3.23 -8.32 7.59
CA THR A 28 -4.46 -9.08 7.37
C THR A 28 -4.34 -9.86 6.07
N SER A 29 -4.81 -11.10 6.06
CA SER A 29 -4.85 -11.92 4.85
C SER A 29 -6.17 -12.66 4.72
N LYS A 30 -6.66 -12.80 3.50
CA LYS A 30 -7.88 -13.54 3.16
C LYS A 30 -7.59 -14.46 1.98
N THR A 31 -7.86 -15.74 2.14
CA THR A 31 -7.81 -16.73 1.06
C THR A 31 -9.22 -16.94 0.53
N TYR A 32 -9.39 -16.77 -0.77
CA TYR A 32 -10.63 -16.98 -1.48
C TYR A 32 -10.65 -18.38 -2.09
N GLN A 33 -11.72 -19.11 -1.83
CA GLN A 33 -11.87 -20.52 -2.17
C GLN A 33 -13.13 -20.69 -3.03
N TYR A 34 -13.02 -21.47 -4.09
CA TYR A 34 -14.14 -21.90 -4.92
C TYR A 34 -13.96 -23.38 -5.25
N ASP A 35 -15.01 -24.17 -5.07
CA ASP A 35 -14.98 -25.63 -5.27
C ASP A 35 -13.79 -26.32 -4.58
N ASN A 36 -13.59 -26.01 -3.29
CA ASN A 36 -12.48 -26.49 -2.45
C ASN A 36 -11.06 -26.19 -3.00
N THR A 37 -10.94 -25.26 -3.96
CA THR A 37 -9.69 -24.85 -4.57
C THR A 37 -9.39 -23.38 -4.27
N GLU A 38 -8.14 -23.10 -3.91
CA GLU A 38 -7.68 -21.73 -3.67
C GLU A 38 -7.64 -20.97 -4.99
N ILE A 39 -8.46 -19.93 -5.10
CA ILE A 39 -8.56 -19.12 -6.32
C ILE A 39 -7.71 -17.88 -6.24
N MET A 40 -7.68 -17.24 -5.06
CA MET A 40 -6.96 -15.99 -4.88
C MET A 40 -6.55 -15.79 -3.43
N LYS A 41 -5.44 -15.11 -3.22
CA LYS A 41 -5.00 -14.63 -1.91
C LYS A 41 -4.89 -13.11 -1.87
N LEU A 42 -5.56 -12.51 -0.90
CA LEU A 42 -5.42 -11.10 -0.55
C LEU A 42 -4.52 -10.97 0.68
N THR A 43 -3.53 -10.09 0.64
CA THR A 43 -2.72 -9.72 1.79
C THR A 43 -2.56 -8.20 1.87
N ILE A 44 -2.81 -7.66 3.06
CA ILE A 44 -2.75 -6.22 3.33
C ILE A 44 -1.87 -5.99 4.55
N ASP A 45 -0.78 -5.25 4.35
CA ASP A 45 0.18 -4.86 5.38
C ASP A 45 0.10 -3.32 5.54
N TYR A 46 -0.43 -2.82 6.66
CA TYR A 46 -0.71 -1.39 6.86
C TYR A 46 -0.28 -0.90 8.26
N PRO A 47 0.13 0.37 8.42
CA PRO A 47 0.49 0.91 9.72
C PRO A 47 -0.75 1.33 10.51
N GLU A 48 -0.70 1.12 11.81
CA GLU A 48 -1.56 1.78 12.79
C GLU A 48 -0.70 2.81 13.53
N ILE A 49 -1.18 4.06 13.55
CA ILE A 49 -0.45 5.21 14.07
C ILE A 49 -1.04 5.62 15.42
N THR A 50 -0.18 5.86 16.40
CA THR A 50 -0.56 6.44 17.69
C THR A 50 0.39 7.59 18.02
N SER A 51 -0.13 8.68 18.57
CA SER A 51 0.68 9.85 18.94
C SER A 51 0.16 10.43 20.25
N ALA A 52 1.03 10.50 21.26
CA ALA A 52 0.68 11.08 22.55
C ALA A 52 0.48 12.61 22.46
N ASN A 53 1.20 13.27 21.55
CA ASN A 53 1.15 14.72 21.40
C ASN A 53 0.03 15.18 20.47
N SER A 54 -0.47 14.31 19.59
CA SER A 54 -1.47 14.67 18.57
C SER A 54 -2.37 13.47 18.26
N PRO A 55 -3.22 13.05 19.21
CA PRO A 55 -4.10 11.88 19.04
C PRO A 55 -5.12 12.07 17.90
N GLU A 56 -5.68 13.27 17.75
CA GLU A 56 -6.63 13.59 16.67
C GLU A 56 -5.98 13.46 15.27
N ALA A 57 -4.73 13.90 15.12
CA ALA A 57 -4.00 13.74 13.87
C ALA A 57 -3.72 12.25 13.57
N ALA A 58 -3.40 11.46 14.59
CA ALA A 58 -3.20 10.02 14.44
C ALA A 58 -4.52 9.30 14.06
N GLU A 59 -5.64 9.71 14.65
CA GLU A 59 -6.98 9.19 14.32
C GLU A 59 -7.34 9.46 12.86
N HIS A 60 -7.23 10.71 12.40
CA HIS A 60 -7.48 11.05 10.99
C HIS A 60 -6.56 10.31 10.01
N ILE A 61 -5.30 10.09 10.39
CA ILE A 61 -4.37 9.29 9.60
C ILE A 61 -4.86 7.84 9.50
N ASN A 62 -5.27 7.24 10.61
CA ASN A 62 -5.77 5.88 10.63
C ASN A 62 -7.09 5.73 9.86
N GLU A 63 -7.99 6.73 9.91
CA GLU A 63 -9.21 6.77 9.10
C GLU A 63 -8.91 6.75 7.60
N GLU A 64 -7.94 7.57 7.15
CA GLU A 64 -7.52 7.60 5.74
C GLU A 64 -6.88 6.26 5.31
N ILE A 65 -6.06 5.65 6.17
CA ILE A 65 -5.51 4.32 5.91
C ILE A 65 -6.64 3.28 5.80
N ALA A 66 -7.62 3.32 6.71
CA ALA A 66 -8.76 2.41 6.69
C ALA A 66 -9.58 2.55 5.40
N LEU A 67 -9.86 3.77 4.94
CA LEU A 67 -10.54 4.00 3.65
C LEU A 67 -9.78 3.39 2.47
N GLN A 68 -8.45 3.50 2.45
CA GLN A 68 -7.62 2.91 1.39
C GLN A 68 -7.59 1.37 1.46
N VAL A 69 -7.53 0.81 2.66
CA VAL A 69 -7.60 -0.64 2.90
C VAL A 69 -8.95 -1.20 2.45
N ASP A 70 -10.05 -0.55 2.84
CA ASP A 70 -11.41 -0.97 2.48
C ASP A 70 -11.67 -0.89 0.98
N ALA A 71 -11.20 0.18 0.33
CA ALA A 71 -11.29 0.32 -1.12
C ALA A 71 -10.51 -0.78 -1.86
N PHE A 72 -9.31 -1.13 -1.39
CA PHE A 72 -8.52 -2.20 -1.98
C PHE A 72 -9.16 -3.57 -1.76
N ALA A 73 -9.72 -3.82 -0.57
CA ALA A 73 -10.42 -5.06 -0.26
C ALA A 73 -11.66 -5.25 -1.16
N LYS A 74 -12.44 -4.18 -1.41
CA LYS A 74 -13.56 -4.22 -2.36
C LYS A 74 -13.11 -4.55 -3.79
N ASN A 75 -12.04 -3.91 -4.27
CA ASN A 75 -11.49 -4.22 -5.59
C ASN A 75 -10.98 -5.67 -5.68
N ALA A 76 -10.47 -6.23 -4.58
CA ALA A 76 -10.08 -7.64 -4.52
C ALA A 76 -11.30 -8.57 -4.59
N ASP A 77 -12.42 -8.23 -3.96
CA ASP A 77 -13.66 -9.01 -4.08
C ASP A 77 -14.19 -9.03 -5.53
N GLU A 78 -14.06 -7.93 -6.28
CA GLU A 78 -14.37 -7.87 -7.72
C GLU A 78 -13.41 -8.76 -8.53
N LEU A 79 -12.11 -8.64 -8.27
CA LEU A 79 -11.07 -9.45 -8.93
C LEU A 79 -11.27 -10.94 -8.69
N TYR A 80 -11.76 -11.32 -7.52
CA TYR A 80 -12.09 -12.71 -7.20
C TYR A 80 -13.20 -13.27 -8.09
N GLN A 81 -14.23 -12.49 -8.42
CA GLN A 81 -15.28 -12.95 -9.34
C GLN A 81 -14.71 -13.23 -10.73
N GLU A 82 -13.85 -12.36 -11.25
CA GLU A 82 -13.15 -12.59 -12.52
C GLU A 82 -12.27 -13.84 -12.47
N ALA A 83 -11.62 -14.12 -11.32
CA ALA A 83 -10.77 -15.29 -11.16
C ALA A 83 -11.56 -16.60 -11.20
N ILE A 84 -12.80 -16.63 -10.68
CA ILE A 84 -13.70 -17.79 -10.77
C ILE A 84 -14.05 -18.09 -12.23
N GLU A 85 -14.43 -17.08 -13.01
CA GLU A 85 -14.80 -17.27 -14.42
C GLU A 85 -13.66 -17.93 -15.22
N ILE A 86 -12.42 -17.45 -14.99
CA ILE A 86 -11.23 -18.02 -15.62
C ILE A 86 -10.93 -19.44 -15.10
N TYR A 87 -11.13 -19.69 -13.81
CA TYR A 87 -10.98 -21.03 -13.24
C TYR A 87 -11.91 -22.03 -13.92
N ASP A 88 -13.20 -21.70 -14.05
CA ASP A 88 -14.20 -22.58 -14.66
C ASP A 88 -13.86 -22.90 -16.12
N ASP A 89 -13.38 -21.91 -16.88
CA ASP A 89 -12.96 -22.12 -18.26
C ASP A 89 -11.69 -23.00 -18.35
N PHE A 90 -10.73 -22.81 -17.45
CA PHE A 90 -9.53 -23.64 -17.39
C PHE A 90 -9.86 -25.09 -17.00
N GLN A 91 -10.82 -25.30 -16.09
CA GLN A 91 -11.28 -26.65 -15.74
C GLN A 91 -11.94 -27.35 -16.94
N LYS A 92 -12.74 -26.65 -17.74
CA LYS A 92 -13.36 -27.22 -18.96
C LYS A 92 -12.31 -27.62 -20.00
N GLU A 93 -11.25 -26.82 -20.15
CA GLU A 93 -10.18 -27.04 -21.12
C GLU A 93 -9.08 -27.99 -20.61
N GLY A 94 -9.07 -28.31 -19.32
CA GLY A 94 -8.08 -29.20 -18.69
C GLY A 94 -6.73 -28.53 -18.40
N TYR A 95 -6.70 -27.19 -18.26
CA TYR A 95 -5.49 -26.44 -17.95
C TYR A 95 -5.26 -26.28 -16.44
N PRO A 96 -3.99 -26.27 -15.97
CA PRO A 96 -3.69 -25.99 -14.59
C PRO A 96 -4.00 -24.54 -14.24
N PHE A 97 -4.81 -24.34 -13.21
CA PHE A 97 -5.08 -23.01 -12.65
C PHE A 97 -4.04 -22.64 -11.59
N HIS A 98 -3.57 -21.40 -11.63
CA HIS A 98 -2.68 -20.85 -10.61
C HIS A 98 -3.43 -19.75 -9.85
N PRO A 99 -3.45 -19.80 -8.51
CA PRO A 99 -4.13 -18.79 -7.71
C PRO A 99 -3.63 -17.38 -8.01
N TRP A 100 -4.54 -16.42 -8.02
CA TRP A 100 -4.21 -15.01 -8.18
C TRP A 100 -3.76 -14.40 -6.85
N GLU A 101 -3.07 -13.28 -6.92
CA GLU A 101 -2.56 -12.60 -5.72
C GLU A 101 -2.88 -11.10 -5.76
N ALA A 102 -3.42 -10.59 -4.66
CA ALA A 102 -3.63 -9.17 -4.43
C ALA A 102 -2.85 -8.74 -3.18
N TYR A 103 -1.98 -7.76 -3.34
CA TYR A 103 -1.10 -7.27 -2.28
C TYR A 103 -1.19 -5.75 -2.15
N LEU A 104 -1.40 -5.29 -0.92
CA LEU A 104 -1.33 -3.88 -0.54
C LEU A 104 -0.35 -3.74 0.63
N GLN A 105 0.75 -3.04 0.43
CA GLN A 105 1.75 -2.84 1.46
C GLN A 105 2.11 -1.38 1.63
N PHE A 106 1.99 -0.92 2.86
CA PHE A 106 2.49 0.35 3.29
C PHE A 106 3.89 0.17 3.86
N GLN A 107 4.81 1.05 3.47
CA GLN A 107 6.17 1.10 3.96
C GLN A 107 6.48 2.50 4.47
N VAL A 108 6.65 2.63 5.79
CA VAL A 108 7.02 3.89 6.43
C VAL A 108 8.47 4.19 6.12
N THR A 109 8.74 5.33 5.50
CA THR A 109 10.07 5.76 5.07
C THR A 109 10.66 6.86 5.96
N TYR A 110 9.81 7.57 6.71
CA TYR A 110 10.24 8.62 7.61
C TYR A 110 9.23 8.80 8.75
N ASN A 111 9.71 8.99 9.98
CA ASN A 111 8.89 9.26 11.15
C ASN A 111 9.74 10.01 12.17
N ALA A 112 9.89 11.32 11.98
CA ALA A 112 10.63 12.18 12.88
C ALA A 112 10.19 13.64 12.73
N HIS A 113 10.45 14.46 13.74
CA HIS A 113 10.21 15.90 13.76
C HIS A 113 8.77 16.30 13.43
N GLY A 114 7.80 15.50 13.89
CA GLY A 114 6.39 15.72 13.61
C GLY A 114 6.00 15.48 12.15
N LEU A 115 6.82 14.76 11.38
CA LEU A 115 6.56 14.39 9.99
C LEU A 115 6.57 12.87 9.85
N LEU A 116 5.55 12.35 9.18
CA LEU A 116 5.38 10.95 8.85
C LEU A 116 5.31 10.81 7.33
N SER A 117 6.16 9.96 6.77
CA SER A 117 6.16 9.64 5.35
C SER A 117 6.08 8.14 5.14
N TRP A 118 5.29 7.73 4.14
CA TRP A 118 5.25 6.35 3.69
C TRP A 118 5.07 6.29 2.18
N TYR A 119 5.35 5.12 1.63
CA TYR A 119 4.87 4.75 0.33
C TYR A 119 3.98 3.51 0.38
N ILE A 120 3.13 3.37 -0.63
CA ILE A 120 2.18 2.26 -0.76
C ILE A 120 2.52 1.51 -2.03
N ASP A 121 2.87 0.23 -1.90
CA ASP A 121 2.99 -0.71 -3.00
C ASP A 121 1.66 -1.44 -3.18
N ARG A 122 1.11 -1.35 -4.39
CA ARG A 122 -0.06 -2.13 -4.81
C ARG A 122 0.35 -3.08 -5.91
N TYR A 123 0.02 -4.35 -5.74
CA TYR A 123 0.29 -5.39 -6.70
C TYR A 123 -0.94 -6.27 -6.88
N LEU A 124 -1.41 -6.35 -8.12
CA LEU A 124 -2.50 -7.23 -8.53
C LEU A 124 -1.94 -8.16 -9.60
N TYR A 125 -1.83 -9.44 -9.26
CA TYR A 125 -1.47 -10.50 -10.19
C TYR A 125 -2.72 -11.17 -10.73
N SER A 126 -2.99 -10.95 -12.02
CA SER A 126 -3.95 -11.74 -12.77
C SER A 126 -3.32 -12.23 -14.07
N ARG A 127 -3.77 -13.37 -14.59
CA ARG A 127 -3.29 -13.90 -15.87
C ARG A 127 -3.80 -13.13 -17.08
N ARG A 128 -4.86 -12.33 -16.91
CA ARG A 128 -5.57 -11.62 -18.00
C ARG A 128 -5.06 -10.19 -18.22
N SER A 129 -4.51 -9.55 -17.18
CA SER A 129 -4.04 -8.17 -17.26
C SER A 129 -2.52 -8.06 -17.12
N PRO A 130 -1.87 -7.08 -17.79
CA PRO A 130 -0.50 -6.71 -17.46
C PRO A 130 -0.41 -6.35 -15.97
N TRP A 131 0.74 -6.65 -15.36
CA TRP A 131 1.06 -6.26 -13.99
C TRP A 131 0.64 -4.80 -13.71
N GLN A 132 -0.22 -4.61 -12.71
CA GLN A 132 -0.57 -3.27 -12.24
C GLN A 132 0.25 -2.97 -10.99
N TYR A 133 1.24 -2.11 -11.13
CA TYR A 133 2.06 -1.60 -10.03
C TYR A 133 1.74 -0.13 -9.80
N THR A 134 1.35 0.21 -8.57
CA THR A 134 1.11 1.60 -8.19
C THR A 134 1.92 1.89 -6.94
N ALA A 135 2.68 2.99 -6.97
CA ALA A 135 3.46 3.48 -5.84
C ALA A 135 2.94 4.87 -5.44
N GLN A 136 2.28 4.99 -4.29
CA GLN A 136 1.80 6.28 -3.80
C GLN A 136 2.66 6.78 -2.65
N PHE A 137 3.11 8.03 -2.68
CA PHE A 137 3.90 8.66 -1.60
C PHE A 137 3.03 9.61 -0.81
N CYS A 138 2.95 9.43 0.51
CA CYS A 138 2.23 10.34 1.40
C CYS A 138 3.19 10.98 2.40
N ASN A 139 3.05 12.30 2.58
CA ASN A 139 3.73 13.06 3.62
C ASN A 139 2.68 13.72 4.51
N LEU A 140 2.75 13.44 5.81
CA LEU A 140 1.79 13.87 6.81
C LEU A 140 2.53 14.66 7.89
N GLY A 141 2.11 15.90 8.11
CA GLY A 141 2.48 16.61 9.33
C GLY A 141 1.61 16.11 10.47
N ILE A 142 2.21 15.63 11.55
CA ILE A 142 1.50 15.27 12.79
C ILE A 142 0.83 16.53 13.41
N SER A 143 1.26 17.73 12.98
CA SER A 143 0.70 19.03 13.39
C SER A 143 0.02 19.85 12.28
N SER A 144 -0.09 19.36 11.03
CA SER A 144 -0.73 20.09 9.92
C SER A 144 -1.22 19.19 8.79
N ARG A 145 -2.22 19.65 8.01
CA ARG A 145 -2.96 18.87 6.99
C ARG A 145 -2.12 17.89 6.17
N ALA A 146 -2.71 16.70 5.98
CA ALA A 146 -2.26 15.65 5.08
C ALA A 146 -2.01 16.11 3.64
N ARG A 147 -0.90 15.67 3.04
CA ARG A 147 -0.65 15.79 1.60
C ARG A 147 -0.12 14.48 1.03
N CYS A 148 -0.98 13.76 0.31
CA CYS A 148 -0.61 12.58 -0.47
C CYS A 148 -0.39 12.95 -1.94
N ALA A 149 0.72 12.48 -2.52
CA ALA A 149 0.99 12.55 -3.95
C ALA A 149 0.83 11.13 -4.54
N HIS A 150 -0.16 10.97 -5.42
CA HIS A 150 -0.45 9.70 -6.08
C HIS A 150 0.37 9.54 -7.36
N TRP A 151 1.05 8.40 -7.52
CA TRP A 151 1.73 8.03 -8.77
C TRP A 151 1.26 6.65 -9.24
N THR A 152 0.62 6.60 -10.40
CA THR A 152 0.20 5.33 -11.04
C THR A 152 1.15 4.99 -12.18
N LEU A 153 1.73 3.79 -12.18
CA LEU A 153 2.54 3.27 -13.29
C LEU A 153 1.80 2.11 -13.96
N PHE A 154 1.15 2.36 -15.10
CA PHE A 154 0.62 1.28 -15.93
C PHE A 154 1.75 0.74 -16.82
N THR A 155 2.24 -0.47 -16.56
CA THR A 155 3.11 -1.17 -17.52
C THR A 155 2.23 -1.93 -18.51
N ASN A 156 1.79 -1.26 -19.57
CA ASN A 156 1.33 -1.96 -20.77
C ASN A 156 2.53 -2.10 -21.73
N LEU A 157 2.67 -3.23 -22.41
CA LEU A 157 3.76 -3.54 -23.35
C LEU A 157 3.85 -2.59 -24.57
N ALA A 158 3.07 -1.49 -24.59
CA ALA A 158 3.06 -0.52 -25.66
C ALA A 158 3.30 0.94 -25.26
N SER A 159 3.24 1.38 -23.99
CA SER A 159 3.47 2.80 -23.66
C SER A 159 3.65 3.06 -22.16
N ILE A 160 4.76 3.70 -21.78
CA ILE A 160 4.92 4.36 -20.49
C ILE A 160 4.17 5.71 -20.59
N ILE A 161 2.93 5.78 -20.11
CA ILE A 161 2.24 7.05 -19.88
C ILE A 161 2.36 7.39 -18.40
N LYS A 162 3.15 8.42 -18.09
CA LYS A 162 3.22 9.05 -16.76
C LYS A 162 2.06 10.03 -16.63
N VAL A 163 1.11 9.77 -15.74
CA VAL A 163 0.07 10.76 -15.38
C VAL A 163 0.36 11.29 -13.98
N LEU A 164 0.74 12.58 -13.92
CA LEU A 164 0.79 13.36 -12.69
C LEU A 164 -0.62 13.90 -12.43
N SER A 165 -1.34 13.36 -11.44
CA SER A 165 -2.61 13.91 -10.99
C SER A 165 -2.40 14.66 -9.68
N TRP A 166 -2.52 15.99 -9.72
CA TRP A 166 -2.63 16.84 -8.55
C TRP A 166 -4.11 17.07 -8.26
N LYS A 167 -4.61 16.60 -7.12
CA LYS A 167 -5.92 16.98 -6.62
C LYS A 167 -5.74 17.82 -5.36
N GLN A 168 -5.98 19.13 -5.48
CA GLN A 168 -6.10 20.04 -4.34
C GLN A 168 -7.56 19.97 -3.86
N SER A 169 -7.78 19.69 -2.57
CA SER A 169 -9.05 19.94 -1.87
C SER A 169 -8.80 20.79 -0.64
#